data_AF-A0A957T141-F1
#
_entry.id   AF-A0A957T141-F1
#
_cell.length_a   1.000
_cell.length_b   1.000
_cell.length_c   1.000
_cell.angle_alpha   90.00
_cell.angle_beta   90.00
_cell.angle_gamma   90.00
#
_symmetry.space_group_name_H-M   'P 1'
#
loop_
_entity.id
_entity.type
_entity.pdbx_description
1 polymer ?
#
loop_
_entity_poly.entity_id
_entity_poly.type
_entity_poly.pdbx_seq_one_letter_code
_entity_poly.pdbx_strand_id
1 'polypeptide(L)'
;DINEANEVLNGQGSPVPVISGVVRRLESKALEAPELLNDTVAALDAALNALADAQTAVGAELLIVLGATDPDGDPLTYRATGLPAGLMLNATTGVIAGQPTTPGQATVTVTVSDSRGGGDSQSFQWTILAPPFVLNPMVAAPAVVNSPVPYVAPIVNGANPRVKWLFGDGTPETAYQANLAMDHTYNTPGIYLVKLTATDDSGVEKSVTFAQAIHRPLTAGRAVASMSLLYEERSGNDRIWNVNPDNDTVSVFDAVTNSKLAEISVGNAPRSLALATTGRIWVTNKGSATLSLIDGTTLTVVQTIPLSAGAQPFGIVAMGNQLFVTTEGSGKLLRFDANSAALTGSVDLGASIRHLSISGDGSQLYISRFITPPVPGEATATPQIESGGAEVIVVNSANLSVVQTITLRASDRPDAEHSGRGIPNYLGPAVIAPDGLRAWVPSKQDNILRGVLRDGRNLTFESTVRSITSLINLATGTEDYPARLDHDNAGIATTALFDHSGNYLFVALEGSREVAVIDAYARAERFRINVGRAPQG
;
A
#
# COMPACT_ATOMS: atom_id res chain seq x y z
N ASP A 1 -32.17 36.24 34.09
CA ASP A 1 -33.35 36.84 34.73
C ASP A 1 -33.01 37.42 36.09
N ILE A 2 -33.79 38.41 36.53
CA ILE A 2 -33.85 38.98 37.90
C ILE A 2 -32.54 39.70 38.30
N ASN A 3 -32.40 41.04 38.27
CA ASN A 3 -33.20 42.20 38.73
C ASN A 3 -32.71 42.77 40.09
N GLU A 4 -32.50 44.09 40.08
CA GLU A 4 -32.84 45.13 41.09
C GLU A 4 -32.65 44.81 42.60
N ALA A 5 -31.86 45.52 43.40
CA ALA A 5 -31.71 46.98 43.66
C ALA A 5 -32.64 47.54 44.76
N ASN A 6 -32.03 48.20 45.76
CA ASN A 6 -32.59 49.18 46.73
C ASN A 6 -33.72 48.69 47.68
N GLU A 7 -33.96 49.22 48.89
CA GLU A 7 -33.24 50.14 49.81
C GLU A 7 -33.88 50.05 51.22
N VAL A 8 -33.15 50.44 52.30
CA VAL A 8 -33.61 51.31 53.45
C VAL A 8 -34.94 50.95 54.18
N LEU A 9 -35.04 50.75 55.52
CA LEU A 9 -34.85 51.73 56.62
C LEU A 9 -34.94 51.08 58.04
N ASN A 10 -34.19 51.61 59.03
CA ASN A 10 -34.26 51.54 60.52
C ASN A 10 -35.19 50.56 61.30
N GLY A 11 -34.62 49.98 62.37
CA GLY A 11 -34.76 50.64 63.69
C GLY A 11 -34.95 49.78 64.96
N GLN A 12 -34.26 50.16 66.05
CA GLN A 12 -34.52 50.03 67.51
C GLN A 12 -33.21 49.76 68.30
N GLY A 13 -32.89 50.56 69.34
CA GLY A 13 -31.78 50.27 70.28
C GLY A 13 -30.94 51.47 70.76
N SER A 14 -31.08 51.84 72.04
CA SER A 14 -30.30 52.85 72.81
C SER A 14 -30.55 52.60 74.33
N PRO A 15 -29.86 53.21 75.33
CA PRO A 15 -28.61 54.01 75.38
C PRO A 15 -27.58 53.45 76.46
N VAL A 16 -26.27 53.77 76.51
CA VAL A 16 -25.52 54.85 77.24
C VAL A 16 -25.75 54.91 78.79
N PRO A 17 -24.82 55.33 79.71
CA PRO A 17 -23.41 55.77 79.63
C PRO A 17 -22.42 54.98 80.55
N VAL A 18 -21.17 55.48 80.68
CA VAL A 18 -20.39 55.76 81.95
C VAL A 18 -18.87 55.59 81.70
N ILE A 19 -17.90 56.35 82.25
CA ILE A 19 -17.72 57.76 82.70
C ILE A 19 -16.18 57.93 82.98
N SER A 20 -15.47 59.06 83.18
CA SER A 20 -15.71 60.52 83.25
C SER A 20 -14.38 61.26 82.97
N GLY A 21 -14.38 62.61 82.95
CA GLY A 21 -13.16 63.45 83.05
C GLY A 21 -13.50 64.85 83.59
N VAL A 22 -12.70 65.42 84.52
CA VAL A 22 -13.03 66.67 85.22
C VAL A 22 -11.84 67.64 85.33
N VAL A 23 -11.87 68.65 84.44
CA VAL A 23 -11.53 70.08 84.66
C VAL A 23 -10.16 70.46 85.26
N ARG A 24 -9.39 71.21 84.44
CA ARG A 24 -8.99 72.61 84.77
C ARG A 24 -8.74 73.44 83.51
N ARG A 25 -9.18 74.70 83.52
CA ARG A 25 -8.82 75.75 82.55
C ARG A 25 -7.45 76.33 82.89
N LEU A 26 -6.74 76.83 81.88
CA LEU A 26 -6.04 78.11 81.93
C LEU A 26 -5.92 78.69 80.51
N GLU A 27 -5.88 80.02 80.40
CA GLU A 27 -5.72 80.77 79.16
C GLU A 27 -4.34 81.46 79.18
N SER A 28 -3.65 81.58 78.03
CA SER A 28 -2.95 82.81 77.59
C SER A 28 -2.01 82.57 76.40
N LYS A 29 -1.52 83.68 75.82
CA LYS A 29 -0.73 83.75 74.58
C LYS A 29 0.72 83.29 74.78
N ALA A 30 1.28 82.66 73.75
CA ALA A 30 2.62 82.96 73.25
C ALA A 30 2.63 82.75 71.73
N LEU A 31 3.50 83.47 71.02
CA LEU A 31 3.74 83.32 69.59
C LEU A 31 5.24 83.05 69.42
N GLU A 32 5.62 81.93 68.82
CA GLU A 32 6.93 81.73 68.19
C GLU A 32 6.86 80.55 67.21
N ALA A 33 7.81 80.49 66.28
CA ALA A 33 7.62 79.83 64.99
C ALA A 33 8.03 78.34 64.96
N PRO A 34 7.37 77.49 64.15
CA PRO A 34 7.90 76.21 63.75
C PRO A 34 8.92 76.39 62.60
N GLU A 35 10.12 75.83 62.76
CA GLU A 35 10.97 75.51 61.61
C GLU A 35 10.28 74.43 60.77
N LEU A 36 10.23 74.62 59.45
CA LEU A 36 9.82 73.57 58.53
C LEU A 36 11.03 72.69 58.22
N LEU A 37 11.11 71.52 58.87
CA LEU A 37 12.02 70.47 58.45
C LEU A 37 11.66 70.01 57.03
N ASN A 38 12.67 69.94 56.17
CA ASN A 38 12.55 69.44 54.80
C ASN A 38 12.82 67.92 54.79
N ASP A 39 11.92 67.16 55.41
CA ASP A 39 11.99 65.70 55.42
C ASP A 39 11.73 65.16 54.01
N THR A 40 12.80 64.65 53.39
CA THR A 40 12.74 63.93 52.13
C THR A 40 12.46 62.47 52.44
N VAL A 41 11.20 62.06 52.29
CA VAL A 41 10.82 60.64 52.26
C VAL A 41 11.60 59.99 51.12
N ALA A 42 12.41 58.97 51.43
CA ALA A 42 13.08 58.19 50.41
C ALA A 42 12.03 57.40 49.61
N ALA A 43 12.09 57.49 48.27
CA ALA A 43 11.24 56.69 47.40
C ALA A 43 11.54 55.20 47.59
N LEU A 44 10.53 54.36 47.39
CA LEU A 44 10.63 52.91 47.52
C LEU A 44 10.80 52.26 46.14
N ASP A 45 12.01 51.74 45.88
CA ASP A 45 12.42 51.20 44.57
C ASP A 45 11.44 50.17 43.97
N ALA A 46 11.21 50.30 42.66
CA ALA A 46 10.45 49.34 41.87
C ALA A 46 11.07 47.92 41.85
N ALA A 47 10.29 46.88 42.20
CA ALA A 47 10.75 45.49 42.29
C ALA A 47 10.14 44.56 41.23
N LEU A 48 10.91 43.61 40.67
CA LEU A 48 10.39 42.57 39.77
C LEU A 48 9.88 41.35 40.55
N ASN A 49 8.78 40.77 40.08
CA ASN A 49 8.40 39.41 40.50
C ASN A 49 9.47 38.41 40.05
N ALA A 50 9.76 37.42 40.91
CA ALA A 50 10.82 36.43 40.68
C ALA A 50 10.71 35.75 39.30
N LEU A 51 11.72 35.95 38.46
CA LEU A 51 11.83 35.32 37.15
C LEU A 51 12.43 33.91 37.27
N ALA A 52 12.00 33.00 36.40
CA ALA A 52 12.45 31.61 36.36
C ALA A 52 12.87 31.22 34.93
N ASP A 53 13.73 30.20 34.83
CA ASP A 53 14.19 29.67 33.54
C ASP A 53 13.02 29.17 32.69
N ALA A 54 13.06 29.50 31.40
CA ALA A 54 11.96 29.30 30.45
C ALA A 54 12.36 28.38 29.29
N GLN A 55 11.38 27.66 28.74
CA GLN A 55 11.53 26.88 27.51
C GLN A 55 10.39 27.17 26.54
N THR A 56 10.69 27.25 25.24
CA THR A 56 9.69 27.51 24.19
C THR A 56 10.16 26.92 22.86
N ALA A 57 9.26 26.42 22.01
CA ALA A 57 9.61 26.00 20.66
C ALA A 57 9.80 27.19 19.70
N VAL A 58 10.67 27.04 18.69
CA VAL A 58 10.74 27.97 17.55
C VAL A 58 9.36 28.18 16.93
N GLY A 59 9.04 29.44 16.60
CA GLY A 59 7.80 29.83 15.91
C GLY A 59 6.55 29.89 16.80
N ALA A 60 6.63 29.53 18.08
CA ALA A 60 5.50 29.68 19.00
C ALA A 60 5.20 31.17 19.25
N GLU A 61 3.96 31.58 19.10
CA GLU A 61 3.52 32.94 19.43
C GLU A 61 3.50 33.14 20.95
N LEU A 62 4.19 34.17 21.42
CA LEU A 62 4.35 34.49 22.83
C LEU A 62 3.71 35.84 23.18
N LEU A 63 3.12 35.88 24.38
CA LEU A 63 2.60 37.07 25.04
C LEU A 63 2.80 36.90 26.55
N ILE A 64 3.97 37.31 27.07
CA ILE A 64 4.31 37.19 28.49
C ILE A 64 4.26 38.58 29.13
N VAL A 65 3.42 38.76 30.14
CA VAL A 65 3.38 39.97 30.97
C VAL A 65 4.40 39.82 32.10
N LEU A 66 5.40 40.70 32.16
CA LEU A 66 6.30 40.79 33.31
C LEU A 66 5.53 41.40 34.50
N GLY A 67 5.61 40.75 35.65
CA GLY A 67 5.09 41.31 36.90
C GLY A 67 6.15 42.13 37.61
N ALA A 68 5.79 43.34 38.01
CA ALA A 68 6.58 44.20 38.89
C ALA A 68 5.65 45.00 39.81
N THR A 69 6.16 45.50 40.92
CA THR A 69 5.42 46.30 41.90
C THR A 69 6.19 47.52 42.33
N ASP A 70 5.49 48.64 42.44
CA ASP A 70 5.99 49.91 42.96
C ASP A 70 5.21 50.28 44.23
N PRO A 71 5.84 50.45 45.40
CA PRO A 71 5.13 50.79 46.64
C PRO A 71 4.61 52.23 46.70
N ASP A 72 5.22 53.18 45.96
CA ASP A 72 4.79 54.58 45.89
C ASP A 72 3.74 54.81 44.78
N GLY A 73 3.60 53.84 43.85
CA GLY A 73 2.63 53.81 42.76
C GLY A 73 3.13 54.42 41.46
N ASP A 74 4.45 54.53 41.25
CA ASP A 74 5.04 55.21 40.10
C ASP A 74 4.91 54.47 38.75
N PRO A 75 4.96 55.19 37.61
CA PRO A 75 4.89 54.59 36.28
C PRO A 75 6.17 53.79 35.93
N LEU A 76 6.06 52.46 35.97
CA LEU A 76 7.17 51.55 35.70
C LEU A 76 7.58 51.52 34.22
N THR A 77 8.89 51.68 33.98
CA THR A 77 9.53 51.47 32.67
C THR A 77 10.35 50.18 32.68
N TYR A 78 10.16 49.34 31.67
CA TYR A 78 10.80 48.02 31.54
C TYR A 78 11.84 48.01 30.42
N ARG A 79 12.94 47.28 30.64
CA ARG A 79 13.99 47.02 29.64
C ARG A 79 14.40 45.55 29.70
N ALA A 80 14.64 44.94 28.54
CA ALA A 80 15.18 43.59 28.44
C ALA A 80 16.38 43.55 27.47
N THR A 81 17.36 42.72 27.78
CA THR A 81 18.53 42.43 26.93
C THR A 81 18.79 40.93 26.89
N GLY A 82 19.32 40.44 25.77
CA GLY A 82 19.54 39.00 25.55
C GLY A 82 18.29 38.22 25.11
N LEU A 83 17.17 38.91 24.81
CA LEU A 83 15.96 38.28 24.29
C LEU A 83 16.26 37.40 23.06
N PRO A 84 15.68 36.19 22.96
CA PRO A 84 15.72 35.38 21.74
C PRO A 84 15.26 36.13 20.50
N ALA A 85 15.94 35.89 19.38
CA ALA A 85 15.65 36.57 18.11
C ALA A 85 14.18 36.38 17.69
N GLY A 86 13.49 37.48 17.37
CA GLY A 86 12.06 37.49 17.04
C GLY A 86 11.13 37.80 18.22
N LEU A 87 11.66 37.98 19.43
CA LEU A 87 10.93 38.51 20.59
C LEU A 87 11.27 39.99 20.85
N MET A 88 10.28 40.76 21.29
CA MET A 88 10.39 42.18 21.63
C MET A 88 9.67 42.48 22.94
N LEU A 89 10.23 43.40 23.75
CA LEU A 89 9.59 43.93 24.95
C LEU A 89 8.91 45.28 24.64
N ASN A 90 7.66 45.44 25.07
CA ASN A 90 7.03 46.76 25.22
C ASN A 90 7.46 47.39 26.56
N ALA A 91 8.24 48.46 26.47
CA ALA A 91 8.85 49.13 27.63
C ALA A 91 7.84 49.79 28.60
N THR A 92 6.60 50.04 28.18
CA THR A 92 5.56 50.70 29.01
C THR A 92 4.56 49.71 29.61
N THR A 93 4.37 48.54 29.00
CA THR A 93 3.41 47.53 29.50
C THR A 93 4.07 46.30 30.12
N GLY A 94 5.40 46.18 30.08
CA GLY A 94 6.12 45.00 30.57
C GLY A 94 5.88 43.74 29.74
N VAL A 95 5.26 43.84 28.56
CA VAL A 95 4.88 42.67 27.74
C VAL A 95 5.99 42.29 26.79
N ILE A 96 6.50 41.06 26.92
CA ILE A 96 7.35 40.40 25.92
C ILE A 96 6.43 39.67 24.93
N ALA A 97 6.55 40.00 23.64
CA ALA A 97 5.74 39.42 22.57
C ALA A 97 6.56 39.07 21.32
N GLY A 98 6.04 38.18 20.48
CA GLY A 98 6.62 37.81 19.18
C GLY A 98 6.67 36.29 18.96
N GLN A 99 7.58 35.85 18.08
CA GLN A 99 7.83 34.44 17.78
C GLN A 99 9.35 34.19 17.76
N PRO A 100 9.90 33.27 18.57
CA PRO A 100 11.34 33.04 18.60
C PRO A 100 11.78 32.27 17.35
N THR A 101 12.75 32.79 16.60
CA THR A 101 13.09 32.27 15.25
C THR A 101 14.25 31.29 15.22
N THR A 102 15.08 31.25 16.27
CA THR A 102 16.37 30.55 16.28
C THR A 102 16.48 29.63 17.51
N PRO A 103 16.77 28.31 17.35
CA PRO A 103 17.04 27.43 18.49
C PRO A 103 18.31 27.80 19.24
N GLY A 104 18.35 27.54 20.54
CA GLY A 104 19.52 27.76 21.39
C GLY A 104 19.15 28.25 22.79
N GLN A 105 20.14 28.42 23.66
CA GLN A 105 19.97 29.02 24.99
C GLN A 105 20.42 30.48 24.96
N ALA A 106 19.60 31.35 25.53
CA ALA A 106 19.88 32.77 25.68
C ALA A 106 19.66 33.21 27.13
N THR A 107 20.63 33.91 27.71
CA THR A 107 20.48 34.53 29.03
C THR A 107 19.77 35.87 28.87
N VAL A 108 18.55 35.97 29.41
CA VAL A 108 17.73 37.16 29.34
C VAL A 108 17.84 37.93 30.65
N THR A 109 18.28 39.18 30.57
CA THR A 109 18.26 40.13 31.69
C THR A 109 17.10 41.10 31.51
N VAL A 110 16.27 41.22 32.54
CA VAL A 110 15.17 42.18 32.64
C VAL A 110 15.52 43.21 33.71
N THR A 111 15.17 44.47 33.46
CA THR A 111 15.31 45.60 34.39
C THR A 111 13.99 46.36 34.43
N VAL A 112 13.54 46.77 35.61
CA VAL A 112 12.42 47.72 35.80
C VAL A 112 12.93 48.98 36.51
N SER A 113 12.28 50.13 36.32
CA SER A 113 12.59 51.35 37.07
C SER A 113 11.38 52.29 37.18
N ASP A 114 11.30 52.98 38.31
CA ASP A 114 10.34 54.04 38.67
C ASP A 114 10.61 55.41 38.00
N SER A 115 11.73 55.55 37.28
CA SER A 115 12.21 56.83 36.70
C SER A 115 12.61 57.92 37.71
N ARG A 116 12.59 57.64 39.02
CA ARG A 116 13.10 58.50 40.10
C ARG A 116 14.52 58.11 40.52
N GLY A 117 14.89 56.84 40.33
CA GLY A 117 16.26 56.33 40.50
C GLY A 117 16.35 54.90 41.02
N GLY A 118 15.24 54.33 41.49
CA GLY A 118 15.15 52.94 41.92
C GLY A 118 14.86 51.99 40.77
N GLY A 119 14.97 50.69 41.06
CA GLY A 119 14.70 49.63 40.10
C GLY A 119 15.46 48.34 40.36
N ASP A 120 14.77 47.21 40.17
CA ASP A 120 15.30 45.85 40.24
C ASP A 120 15.73 45.32 38.86
N SER A 121 16.67 44.37 38.84
CA SER A 121 17.08 43.67 37.63
C SER A 121 17.43 42.21 37.90
N GLN A 122 16.71 41.31 37.21
CA GLN A 122 16.83 39.86 37.34
C GLN A 122 17.23 39.23 36.00
N SER A 123 17.89 38.07 36.04
CA SER A 123 18.29 37.32 34.83
C SER A 123 17.91 35.85 34.93
N PHE A 124 17.49 35.28 33.81
CA PHE A 124 17.09 33.87 33.68
C PHE A 124 17.57 33.28 32.34
N GLN A 125 17.64 31.96 32.25
CA GLN A 125 17.95 31.26 31.00
C GLN A 125 16.66 30.95 30.23
N TRP A 126 16.61 31.36 28.97
CA TRP A 126 15.55 30.97 28.04
C TRP A 126 16.11 30.00 27.00
N THR A 127 15.62 28.77 26.98
CA THR A 127 16.01 27.76 25.98
C THR A 127 14.95 27.68 24.89
N ILE A 128 15.29 28.11 23.68
CA ILE A 128 14.48 27.93 22.49
C ILE A 128 14.76 26.54 21.92
N LEU A 129 13.76 25.67 22.00
CA LEU A 129 13.80 24.30 21.52
C LEU A 129 13.65 24.27 20.00
N ALA A 130 14.50 23.49 19.33
CA ALA A 130 14.35 23.21 17.90
C ALA A 130 13.04 22.43 17.64
N PRO A 131 12.40 22.59 16.46
CA PRO A 131 11.27 21.76 16.09
C PRO A 131 11.66 20.27 16.10
N PRO A 132 10.89 19.39 16.76
CA PRO A 132 11.23 17.98 16.87
C PRO A 132 11.27 17.33 15.49
N PHE A 133 12.24 16.44 15.26
CA PHE A 133 12.37 15.78 13.96
C PHE A 133 11.11 14.98 13.59
N VAL A 134 10.74 15.04 12.31
CA VAL A 134 9.68 14.22 11.71
C VAL A 134 10.35 13.17 10.86
N LEU A 135 9.98 11.90 11.08
CA LEU A 135 10.36 10.79 10.21
C LEU A 135 9.14 10.43 9.36
N ASN A 136 9.17 10.75 8.08
CA ASN A 136 8.04 10.49 7.19
C ASN A 136 7.94 8.99 6.83
N PRO A 137 6.75 8.50 6.43
CA PRO A 137 6.60 7.15 5.87
C PRO A 137 7.50 6.92 4.67
N MET A 138 7.98 5.69 4.50
CA MET A 138 8.74 5.24 3.33
C MET A 138 7.92 4.22 2.52
N VAL A 139 8.09 4.27 1.20
CA VAL A 139 7.64 3.24 0.25
C VAL A 139 8.80 3.00 -0.69
N ALA A 140 9.12 1.74 -0.98
CA ALA A 140 10.19 1.38 -1.91
C ALA A 140 9.62 0.77 -3.19
N ALA A 141 10.23 1.08 -4.32
CA ALA A 141 9.98 0.39 -5.57
C ALA A 141 10.62 -1.02 -5.55
N PRO A 142 10.08 -2.01 -6.30
CA PRO A 142 10.76 -3.27 -6.51
C PRO A 142 12.16 -3.07 -7.13
N ALA A 143 13.13 -3.88 -6.72
CA ALA A 143 14.51 -3.79 -7.20
C ALA A 143 15.10 -5.16 -7.58
N VAL A 144 16.15 -5.15 -8.39
CA VAL A 144 16.77 -6.37 -8.92
C VAL A 144 17.74 -6.99 -7.89
N VAL A 145 17.66 -8.30 -7.70
CA VAL A 145 18.55 -9.08 -6.84
C VAL A 145 20.04 -8.94 -7.25
N ASN A 146 20.93 -8.84 -6.27
CA ASN A 146 22.36 -8.55 -6.39
C ASN A 146 22.72 -7.14 -6.94
N SER A 147 21.75 -6.24 -7.08
CA SER A 147 22.01 -4.81 -7.32
C SER A 147 21.95 -4.02 -6.00
N PRO A 148 22.75 -2.95 -5.85
CA PRO A 148 22.57 -1.99 -4.77
C PRO A 148 21.21 -1.29 -4.87
N VAL A 149 20.50 -1.21 -3.75
CA VAL A 149 19.23 -0.49 -3.58
C VAL A 149 19.50 0.73 -2.71
N PRO A 150 19.34 1.96 -3.24
CA PRO A 150 19.61 3.18 -2.48
C PRO A 150 18.43 3.56 -1.59
N TYR A 151 18.72 3.78 -0.30
CA TYR A 151 17.77 4.32 0.67
C TYR A 151 18.19 5.71 1.12
N VAL A 152 17.21 6.58 1.34
CA VAL A 152 17.40 7.89 1.97
C VAL A 152 16.33 8.04 3.05
N ALA A 153 16.76 8.28 4.29
CA ALA A 153 15.86 8.48 5.42
C ALA A 153 15.10 9.82 5.28
N PRO A 154 13.76 9.84 5.20
CA PRO A 154 12.99 11.04 4.90
C PRO A 154 12.72 11.85 6.17
N ILE A 155 13.81 12.35 6.77
CA ILE A 155 13.79 13.15 8.00
C ILE A 155 13.63 14.64 7.67
N VAL A 156 12.78 15.33 8.44
CA VAL A 156 12.61 16.79 8.39
C VAL A 156 12.80 17.35 9.80
N ASN A 157 13.46 18.51 9.93
CA ASN A 157 13.91 19.09 11.19
C ASN A 157 14.85 18.16 11.99
N GLY A 158 15.03 18.45 13.28
CA GLY A 158 15.94 17.73 14.18
C GLY A 158 17.36 18.26 14.17
N ALA A 159 18.04 18.12 15.32
CA ALA A 159 19.43 18.49 15.47
C ALA A 159 20.35 17.27 15.21
N ASN A 160 21.26 17.40 14.24
CA ASN A 160 22.23 16.37 13.85
C ASN A 160 21.63 14.96 13.63
N PRO A 161 20.55 14.79 12.85
CA PRO A 161 19.82 13.51 12.78
C PRO A 161 20.72 12.30 12.44
N ARG A 162 20.49 11.18 13.13
CA ARG A 162 21.20 9.90 12.97
C ARG A 162 20.21 8.79 12.67
N VAL A 163 20.65 7.80 11.87
CA VAL A 163 19.82 6.66 11.45
C VAL A 163 20.52 5.33 11.60
N LYS A 164 19.73 4.27 11.79
CA LYS A 164 20.16 2.88 11.66
C LYS A 164 19.10 2.06 10.91
N TRP A 165 19.57 1.02 10.23
CA TRP A 165 18.75 0.20 9.33
C TRP A 165 18.81 -1.28 9.71
N LEU A 166 17.68 -1.97 9.57
CA LEU A 166 17.58 -3.43 9.59
C LEU A 166 16.85 -3.87 8.32
N PHE A 167 17.55 -4.56 7.41
CA PHE A 167 17.06 -4.80 6.04
C PHE A 167 16.14 -6.03 5.89
N GLY A 168 16.01 -6.84 6.93
CA GLY A 168 15.06 -7.97 7.00
C GLY A 168 15.51 -9.25 6.28
N ASP A 169 16.68 -9.26 5.65
CA ASP A 169 17.25 -10.40 4.89
C ASP A 169 18.20 -11.30 5.70
N GLY A 170 18.39 -11.00 6.99
CA GLY A 170 19.34 -11.66 7.87
C GLY A 170 20.66 -10.89 8.06
N THR A 171 20.86 -9.76 7.39
CA THR A 171 21.96 -8.85 7.74
C THR A 171 21.72 -8.17 9.10
N PRO A 172 22.77 -7.92 9.91
CA PRO A 172 22.63 -7.25 11.21
C PRO A 172 22.08 -5.82 11.12
N GLU A 173 21.40 -5.35 12.18
CA GLU A 173 21.05 -3.93 12.31
C GLU A 173 22.33 -3.07 12.33
N THR A 174 22.36 -1.98 11.59
CA THR A 174 23.53 -1.09 11.54
C THR A 174 23.73 -0.35 12.86
N ALA A 175 24.96 0.13 13.10
CA ALA A 175 25.16 1.21 14.06
C ALA A 175 24.43 2.49 13.60
N TYR A 176 24.26 3.45 14.53
CA TYR A 176 23.77 4.79 14.19
C TYR A 176 24.80 5.54 13.33
N GLN A 177 24.34 6.12 12.23
CA GLN A 177 25.14 6.89 11.26
C GLN A 177 24.53 8.28 11.06
N ALA A 178 25.39 9.30 10.90
CA ALA A 178 24.97 10.66 10.55
C ALA A 178 24.74 10.85 9.03
N ASN A 179 25.16 9.89 8.20
CA ASN A 179 24.74 9.85 6.81
C ASN A 179 23.30 9.29 6.74
N LEU A 180 22.39 10.08 6.17
CA LEU A 180 20.98 9.69 6.02
C LEU A 180 20.71 8.80 4.79
N ALA A 181 21.70 8.66 3.90
CA ALA A 181 21.63 7.79 2.73
C ALA A 181 22.47 6.51 2.93
N MET A 182 21.95 5.36 2.50
CA MET A 182 22.65 4.08 2.55
C MET A 182 22.20 3.16 1.40
N ASP A 183 23.16 2.55 0.72
CA ASP A 183 22.90 1.46 -0.24
C ASP A 183 22.92 0.11 0.49
N HIS A 184 22.01 -0.80 0.14
CA HIS A 184 22.04 -2.20 0.57
C HIS A 184 21.84 -3.15 -0.61
N THR A 185 22.44 -4.34 -0.56
CA THR A 185 22.37 -5.33 -1.66
C THR A 185 21.76 -6.64 -1.17
N TYR A 186 20.62 -7.02 -1.76
CA TYR A 186 19.93 -8.26 -1.45
C TYR A 186 20.40 -9.40 -2.35
N ASN A 187 20.91 -10.48 -1.74
CA ASN A 187 21.48 -11.62 -2.48
C ASN A 187 20.45 -12.68 -2.90
N THR A 188 19.21 -12.57 -2.41
CA THR A 188 18.09 -13.45 -2.78
C THR A 188 16.86 -12.62 -3.19
N PRO A 189 16.00 -13.12 -4.09
CA PRO A 189 14.72 -12.49 -4.39
C PRO A 189 13.68 -12.90 -3.34
N GLY A 190 12.79 -11.97 -3.00
CA GLY A 190 11.87 -12.10 -1.88
C GLY A 190 11.21 -10.77 -1.54
N ILE A 191 10.52 -10.71 -0.39
CA ILE A 191 9.88 -9.50 0.11
C ILE A 191 10.33 -9.31 1.56
N TYR A 192 11.08 -8.24 1.81
CA TYR A 192 11.75 -7.98 3.08
C TYR A 192 11.10 -6.81 3.80
N LEU A 193 10.96 -6.91 5.12
CA LEU A 193 10.50 -5.80 5.96
C LEU A 193 11.72 -5.00 6.42
N VAL A 194 11.94 -3.85 5.79
CA VAL A 194 13.01 -2.92 6.15
C VAL A 194 12.51 -2.03 7.28
N LYS A 195 13.25 -1.98 8.38
CA LYS A 195 13.04 -1.05 9.49
C LYS A 195 14.12 0.02 9.47
N LEU A 196 13.70 1.27 9.35
CA LEU A 196 14.51 2.45 9.61
C LEU A 196 14.20 2.94 11.03
N THR A 197 15.23 3.15 11.86
CA THR A 197 15.12 3.88 13.12
C THR A 197 15.98 5.13 13.07
N ALA A 198 15.40 6.27 13.46
CA ALA A 198 16.03 7.58 13.45
C ALA A 198 15.98 8.23 14.84
N THR A 199 16.97 9.07 15.14
CA THR A 199 17.04 9.88 16.36
C THR A 199 17.79 11.20 16.11
N ASP A 200 17.62 12.18 16.99
CA ASP A 200 18.29 13.48 16.96
C ASP A 200 18.89 13.82 18.35
N ASP A 201 19.41 15.03 18.58
CA ASP A 201 20.06 15.37 19.85
C ASP A 201 19.11 15.38 21.08
N SER A 202 17.80 15.21 20.88
CA SER A 202 16.85 14.95 21.99
C SER A 202 16.93 13.51 22.53
N GLY A 203 17.58 12.59 21.81
CA GLY A 203 17.61 11.17 22.15
C GLY A 203 16.30 10.41 21.93
N VAL A 204 15.26 11.06 21.38
CA VAL A 204 14.00 10.40 21.02
C VAL A 204 14.22 9.50 19.80
N GLU A 205 13.83 8.22 19.87
CA GLU A 205 13.78 7.35 18.70
C GLU A 205 12.42 7.41 18.00
N LYS A 206 12.41 7.40 16.67
CA LYS A 206 11.23 7.13 15.82
C LYS A 206 11.60 6.06 14.80
N SER A 207 10.64 5.22 14.41
CA SER A 207 10.86 4.17 13.40
C SER A 207 9.76 4.15 12.35
N VAL A 208 10.14 3.78 11.13
CA VAL A 208 9.21 3.38 10.07
C VAL A 208 9.62 2.00 9.54
N THR A 209 8.62 1.19 9.18
CA THR A 209 8.83 -0.13 8.58
C THR A 209 8.10 -0.17 7.25
N PHE A 210 8.77 -0.64 6.20
CA PHE A 210 8.23 -0.73 4.85
C PHE A 210 8.67 -2.03 4.16
N ALA A 211 7.94 -2.43 3.12
CA ALA A 211 8.29 -3.61 2.34
C ALA A 211 9.26 -3.22 1.20
N GLN A 212 10.38 -3.94 1.10
CA GLN A 212 11.23 -3.97 -0.08
C GLN A 212 10.93 -5.26 -0.86
N ALA A 213 10.38 -5.11 -2.07
CA ALA A 213 10.28 -6.21 -3.03
C ALA A 213 11.61 -6.35 -3.78
N ILE A 214 12.14 -7.57 -3.85
CA ILE A 214 13.34 -7.90 -4.64
C ILE A 214 12.98 -9.01 -5.64
N HIS A 215 13.27 -8.77 -6.91
CA HIS A 215 12.97 -9.68 -8.01
C HIS A 215 14.22 -10.13 -8.76
N ARG A 216 14.06 -11.20 -9.55
CA ARG A 216 15.05 -11.59 -10.56
C ARG A 216 15.02 -10.62 -11.76
N PRO A 217 16.08 -10.55 -12.58
CA PRO A 217 16.05 -9.80 -13.84
C PRO A 217 14.84 -10.19 -14.69
N LEU A 218 14.16 -9.19 -15.26
CA LEU A 218 12.94 -9.37 -16.04
C LEU A 218 13.27 -9.69 -17.51
N THR A 219 12.40 -10.43 -18.19
CA THR A 219 12.51 -10.61 -19.65
C THR A 219 12.15 -9.31 -20.39
N ALA A 220 12.85 -9.04 -21.50
CA ALA A 220 12.68 -7.78 -22.24
C ALA A 220 11.27 -7.59 -22.86
N GLY A 221 10.57 -8.70 -23.15
CA GLY A 221 9.15 -8.72 -23.43
C GLY A 221 8.37 -9.37 -22.29
N ARG A 222 7.11 -8.98 -22.12
CA ARG A 222 6.20 -9.55 -21.11
C ARG A 222 5.47 -10.76 -21.68
N ALA A 223 5.37 -11.83 -20.89
CA ALA A 223 4.54 -12.98 -21.24
C ALA A 223 3.05 -12.61 -21.24
N VAL A 224 2.26 -13.29 -22.09
CA VAL A 224 0.81 -13.01 -22.26
C VAL A 224 0.02 -14.31 -22.10
N ALA A 225 -1.11 -14.25 -21.40
CA ALA A 225 -2.03 -15.36 -21.20
C ALA A 225 -3.42 -15.00 -21.75
N SER A 226 -4.18 -15.99 -22.20
CA SER A 226 -5.55 -15.84 -22.68
C SER A 226 -6.50 -15.59 -21.51
N MET A 227 -7.10 -14.39 -21.47
CA MET A 227 -7.98 -13.93 -20.38
C MET A 227 -9.29 -13.37 -20.94
N SER A 228 -10.33 -13.30 -20.09
CA SER A 228 -11.62 -12.66 -20.40
C SER A 228 -11.56 -11.13 -20.29
N LEU A 229 -10.53 -10.62 -19.61
CA LEU A 229 -10.18 -9.21 -19.47
C LEU A 229 -8.88 -8.88 -20.23
N LEU A 230 -8.78 -7.63 -20.69
CA LEU A 230 -7.59 -7.06 -21.32
C LEU A 230 -7.42 -5.60 -20.88
N TYR A 231 -6.20 -5.25 -20.49
CA TYR A 231 -5.78 -3.86 -20.29
C TYR A 231 -5.11 -3.33 -21.56
N GLU A 232 -5.58 -2.19 -22.06
CA GLU A 232 -5.01 -1.45 -23.19
C GLU A 232 -4.39 -0.16 -22.65
N GLU A 233 -3.05 -0.13 -22.55
CA GLU A 233 -2.28 1.06 -22.15
C GLU A 233 -2.28 2.09 -23.28
N ARG A 234 -2.53 3.37 -22.95
CA ARG A 234 -2.73 4.47 -23.90
C ARG A 234 -2.15 5.78 -23.34
N SER A 235 -2.16 6.84 -24.16
CA SER A 235 -1.69 8.17 -23.71
C SER A 235 -2.76 8.89 -22.88
N GLY A 236 -3.00 8.44 -21.64
CA GLY A 236 -3.89 9.09 -20.68
C GLY A 236 -5.38 8.78 -20.86
N ASN A 237 -5.72 7.72 -21.57
CA ASN A 237 -7.08 7.18 -21.67
C ASN A 237 -7.10 5.65 -21.78
N ASP A 238 -6.33 5.01 -20.89
CA ASP A 238 -6.19 3.56 -20.77
C ASP A 238 -7.55 2.87 -20.65
N ARG A 239 -7.65 1.61 -21.12
CA ARG A 239 -8.94 0.91 -21.19
C ARG A 239 -8.90 -0.49 -20.63
N ILE A 240 -10.03 -0.87 -20.05
CA ILE A 240 -10.33 -2.25 -19.67
C ILE A 240 -11.40 -2.78 -20.63
N TRP A 241 -11.08 -3.86 -21.31
CA TRP A 241 -11.94 -4.57 -22.23
C TRP A 241 -12.39 -5.90 -21.60
N ASN A 242 -13.67 -6.24 -21.68
CA ASN A 242 -14.25 -7.44 -21.06
C ASN A 242 -15.17 -8.20 -22.03
N VAL A 243 -14.98 -9.51 -22.22
CA VAL A 243 -16.01 -10.34 -22.90
C VAL A 243 -17.22 -10.53 -22.00
N ASN A 244 -18.43 -10.52 -22.58
CA ASN A 244 -19.68 -10.79 -21.89
C ASN A 244 -20.28 -12.11 -22.45
N PRO A 245 -19.87 -13.29 -21.94
CA PRO A 245 -20.25 -14.63 -22.42
C PRO A 245 -21.72 -14.87 -22.76
N ASP A 246 -22.64 -14.24 -22.02
CA ASP A 246 -24.08 -14.50 -22.06
C ASP A 246 -24.87 -13.39 -22.78
N ASN A 247 -24.22 -12.29 -23.16
CA ASN A 247 -24.84 -11.18 -23.91
C ASN A 247 -24.30 -11.07 -25.36
N ASP A 248 -23.35 -11.94 -25.73
CA ASP A 248 -22.67 -11.92 -27.04
C ASP A 248 -22.01 -10.56 -27.39
N THR A 249 -21.52 -9.85 -26.38
CA THR A 249 -20.86 -8.54 -26.49
C THR A 249 -19.46 -8.50 -25.88
N VAL A 250 -18.70 -7.45 -26.20
CA VAL A 250 -17.52 -6.98 -25.47
C VAL A 250 -17.79 -5.60 -24.92
N SER A 251 -17.61 -5.41 -23.61
CA SER A 251 -17.67 -4.09 -22.96
C SER A 251 -16.31 -3.42 -22.96
N VAL A 252 -16.29 -2.09 -23.10
CA VAL A 252 -15.08 -1.27 -23.03
C VAL A 252 -15.26 -0.17 -22.01
N PHE A 253 -14.33 -0.03 -21.07
CA PHE A 253 -14.31 0.99 -20.04
C PHE A 253 -13.04 1.83 -20.13
N ASP A 254 -13.16 3.13 -19.86
CA ASP A 254 -12.03 4.01 -19.57
C ASP A 254 -11.53 3.71 -18.14
N ALA A 255 -10.26 3.33 -18.01
CA ALA A 255 -9.68 2.84 -16.76
C ALA A 255 -9.32 3.95 -15.75
N VAL A 256 -9.33 5.22 -16.19
CA VAL A 256 -9.04 6.39 -15.33
C VAL A 256 -10.33 6.90 -14.68
N THR A 257 -11.41 6.97 -15.46
CA THR A 257 -12.72 7.48 -15.03
C THR A 257 -13.72 6.38 -14.65
N ASN A 258 -13.40 5.11 -14.92
CA ASN A 258 -14.29 3.94 -14.78
C ASN A 258 -15.59 4.02 -15.62
N SER A 259 -15.63 4.88 -16.65
CA SER A 259 -16.81 5.08 -17.49
C SER A 259 -16.91 4.04 -18.60
N LYS A 260 -18.10 3.45 -18.84
CA LYS A 260 -18.31 2.56 -20.01
C LYS A 260 -18.29 3.39 -21.29
N LEU A 261 -17.30 3.14 -22.14
CA LEU A 261 -17.13 3.79 -23.44
C LEU A 261 -18.01 3.15 -24.52
N ALA A 262 -18.10 1.82 -24.53
CA ALA A 262 -18.87 1.08 -25.51
C ALA A 262 -19.31 -0.28 -24.97
N GLU A 263 -20.30 -0.87 -25.66
CA GLU A 263 -20.59 -2.29 -25.59
C GLU A 263 -20.89 -2.77 -27.02
N ILE A 264 -20.15 -3.79 -27.47
CA ILE A 264 -19.93 -4.08 -28.88
C ILE A 264 -20.36 -5.52 -29.16
N SER A 265 -21.38 -5.73 -29.99
CA SER A 265 -21.83 -7.08 -30.38
C SER A 265 -20.75 -7.82 -31.18
N VAL A 266 -20.53 -9.08 -30.82
CA VAL A 266 -19.57 -10.01 -31.47
C VAL A 266 -20.30 -11.29 -31.87
N GLY A 267 -19.58 -12.39 -32.11
CA GLY A 267 -20.20 -13.71 -32.34
C GLY A 267 -20.59 -14.41 -31.04
N ASN A 268 -21.43 -15.44 -31.14
CA ASN A 268 -22.02 -16.08 -29.96
C ASN A 268 -21.00 -16.72 -29.01
N ALA A 269 -21.26 -16.57 -27.71
CA ALA A 269 -20.49 -17.05 -26.58
C ALA A 269 -18.99 -16.66 -26.64
N PRO A 270 -18.65 -15.35 -26.55
CA PRO A 270 -17.25 -14.89 -26.50
C PRO A 270 -16.53 -15.42 -25.24
N ARG A 271 -15.20 -15.64 -25.32
CA ARG A 271 -14.43 -16.31 -24.23
C ARG A 271 -13.11 -15.67 -23.83
N SER A 272 -12.27 -15.25 -24.78
CA SER A 272 -11.09 -14.44 -24.49
C SER A 272 -10.83 -13.43 -25.60
N LEU A 273 -9.95 -12.48 -25.31
CA LEU A 273 -9.55 -11.42 -26.23
C LEU A 273 -8.05 -11.11 -26.16
N ALA A 274 -7.49 -10.55 -27.23
CA ALA A 274 -6.11 -10.09 -27.28
C ALA A 274 -5.96 -8.82 -28.13
N LEU A 275 -5.07 -7.92 -27.70
CA LEU A 275 -4.64 -6.75 -28.47
C LEU A 275 -3.59 -7.18 -29.50
N ALA A 276 -3.90 -7.03 -30.78
CA ALA A 276 -2.92 -7.13 -31.86
C ALA A 276 -2.12 -5.82 -31.98
N THR A 277 -0.87 -5.89 -32.47
CA THR A 277 -0.02 -4.70 -32.72
C THR A 277 -0.59 -3.74 -33.78
N THR A 278 -1.67 -4.14 -34.47
CA THR A 278 -2.47 -3.30 -35.37
C THR A 278 -3.45 -2.37 -34.64
N GLY A 279 -3.55 -2.43 -33.30
CA GLY A 279 -4.59 -1.75 -32.54
C GLY A 279 -5.97 -2.40 -32.66
N ARG A 280 -6.04 -3.63 -33.20
CA ARG A 280 -7.29 -4.43 -33.26
C ARG A 280 -7.41 -5.34 -32.05
N ILE A 281 -8.60 -5.39 -31.47
CA ILE A 281 -8.95 -6.37 -30.44
C ILE A 281 -9.54 -7.60 -31.12
N TRP A 282 -8.86 -8.73 -31.01
CA TRP A 282 -9.34 -10.01 -31.51
C TRP A 282 -10.09 -10.75 -30.41
N VAL A 283 -11.24 -11.34 -30.73
CA VAL A 283 -12.16 -11.98 -29.77
C VAL A 283 -12.51 -13.39 -30.25
N THR A 284 -12.43 -14.39 -29.37
CA THR A 284 -12.82 -15.78 -29.68
C THR A 284 -14.29 -16.05 -29.36
N ASN A 285 -15.10 -16.38 -30.36
CA ASN A 285 -16.53 -16.64 -30.19
C ASN A 285 -16.81 -18.16 -30.22
N LYS A 286 -16.93 -18.77 -29.03
CA LYS A 286 -16.99 -20.24 -28.86
C LYS A 286 -18.22 -20.86 -29.51
N GLY A 287 -19.38 -20.20 -29.39
CA GLY A 287 -20.67 -20.72 -29.82
C GLY A 287 -20.88 -20.60 -31.33
N SER A 288 -20.49 -19.47 -31.92
CA SER A 288 -20.58 -19.25 -33.38
C SER A 288 -19.42 -19.89 -34.18
N ALA A 289 -18.37 -20.38 -33.51
CA ALA A 289 -17.13 -20.82 -34.14
C ALA A 289 -16.49 -19.77 -35.06
N THR A 290 -16.43 -18.51 -34.59
CA THR A 290 -15.83 -17.38 -35.31
C THR A 290 -14.80 -16.65 -34.45
N LEU A 291 -13.99 -15.82 -35.11
CA LEU A 291 -13.21 -14.75 -34.46
C LEU A 291 -13.80 -13.40 -34.88
N SER A 292 -13.97 -12.46 -33.95
CA SER A 292 -14.34 -11.07 -34.25
C SER A 292 -13.15 -10.15 -34.04
N LEU A 293 -12.91 -9.24 -34.99
CA LEU A 293 -11.87 -8.22 -34.93
C LEU A 293 -12.55 -6.86 -34.75
N ILE A 294 -12.36 -6.25 -33.59
CA ILE A 294 -12.82 -4.91 -33.27
C ILE A 294 -11.67 -3.93 -33.54
N ASP A 295 -11.96 -2.79 -34.15
CA ASP A 295 -11.00 -1.68 -34.24
C ASP A 295 -10.94 -0.92 -32.90
N GLY A 296 -9.74 -0.82 -32.31
CA GLY A 296 -9.54 -0.18 -31.01
C GLY A 296 -9.76 1.34 -31.02
N THR A 297 -9.86 1.99 -32.18
CA THR A 297 -10.17 3.43 -32.27
C THR A 297 -11.66 3.67 -32.49
N THR A 298 -12.29 2.98 -33.45
CA THR A 298 -13.71 3.20 -33.78
C THR A 298 -14.68 2.39 -32.93
N LEU A 299 -14.19 1.42 -32.14
CA LEU A 299 -14.98 0.55 -31.25
C LEU A 299 -16.08 -0.24 -32.01
N THR A 300 -15.77 -0.66 -33.23
CA THR A 300 -16.67 -1.43 -34.11
C THR A 300 -16.00 -2.70 -34.62
N VAL A 301 -16.78 -3.76 -34.85
CA VAL A 301 -16.29 -4.97 -35.53
C VAL A 301 -16.03 -4.65 -37.00
N VAL A 302 -14.77 -4.74 -37.41
CA VAL A 302 -14.32 -4.49 -38.80
C VAL A 302 -14.21 -5.78 -39.62
N GLN A 303 -14.12 -6.93 -38.98
CA GLN A 303 -14.02 -8.23 -39.65
C GLN A 303 -14.48 -9.36 -38.72
N THR A 304 -15.18 -10.35 -39.28
CA THR A 304 -15.49 -11.63 -38.61
C THR A 304 -14.92 -12.77 -39.45
N ILE A 305 -14.14 -13.66 -38.84
CA ILE A 305 -13.46 -14.79 -39.49
C ILE A 305 -14.22 -16.07 -39.11
N PRO A 306 -14.79 -16.82 -40.08
CA PRO A 306 -15.35 -18.14 -39.81
C PRO A 306 -14.25 -19.18 -39.61
N LEU A 307 -14.42 -20.06 -38.63
CA LEU A 307 -13.61 -21.26 -38.46
C LEU A 307 -14.42 -22.50 -38.91
N SER A 308 -13.81 -23.69 -38.86
CA SER A 308 -14.53 -24.95 -39.09
C SER A 308 -15.68 -25.13 -38.09
N ALA A 309 -16.83 -25.60 -38.55
CA ALA A 309 -17.96 -25.92 -37.68
C ALA A 309 -17.53 -26.83 -36.50
N GLY A 310 -17.99 -26.50 -35.30
CA GLY A 310 -17.61 -27.23 -34.08
C GLY A 310 -16.21 -26.93 -33.53
N ALA A 311 -15.43 -26.00 -34.11
CA ALA A 311 -14.10 -25.66 -33.60
C ALA A 311 -14.11 -25.23 -32.12
N GLN A 312 -15.06 -24.38 -31.73
CA GLN A 312 -15.16 -23.78 -30.39
C GLN A 312 -13.85 -23.07 -29.98
N PRO A 313 -13.46 -21.98 -30.66
CA PRO A 313 -12.29 -21.19 -30.27
C PRO A 313 -12.46 -20.65 -28.84
N PHE A 314 -11.41 -20.73 -28.02
CA PHE A 314 -11.50 -20.33 -26.61
C PHE A 314 -10.40 -19.40 -26.14
N GLY A 315 -9.13 -19.80 -26.28
CA GLY A 315 -7.98 -19.03 -25.79
C GLY A 315 -7.28 -18.33 -26.95
N ILE A 316 -7.00 -17.03 -26.81
CA ILE A 316 -6.20 -16.26 -27.76
C ILE A 316 -5.06 -15.53 -27.06
N VAL A 317 -3.90 -15.47 -27.71
CA VAL A 317 -2.80 -14.55 -27.37
C VAL A 317 -2.24 -13.93 -28.64
N ALA A 318 -1.66 -12.73 -28.50
CA ALA A 318 -1.00 -12.00 -29.57
C ALA A 318 0.43 -11.63 -29.15
N MET A 319 1.39 -11.73 -30.07
CA MET A 319 2.76 -11.26 -29.85
C MET A 319 3.42 -10.89 -31.18
N GLY A 320 3.88 -9.64 -31.28
CA GLY A 320 4.30 -9.07 -32.56
C GLY A 320 3.20 -9.20 -33.61
N ASN A 321 3.56 -9.64 -34.81
CA ASN A 321 2.63 -9.88 -35.91
C ASN A 321 2.00 -11.31 -35.91
N GLN A 322 1.99 -12.01 -34.78
CA GLN A 322 1.38 -13.35 -34.69
C GLN A 322 0.25 -13.35 -33.66
N LEU A 323 -0.88 -13.97 -34.01
CA LEU A 323 -1.87 -14.43 -33.03
C LEU A 323 -1.96 -15.94 -33.04
N PHE A 324 -2.24 -16.50 -31.87
CA PHE A 324 -2.39 -17.93 -31.64
C PHE A 324 -3.75 -18.18 -30.99
N VAL A 325 -4.50 -19.17 -31.48
CA VAL A 325 -5.85 -19.50 -31.00
C VAL A 325 -5.97 -21.00 -30.72
N THR A 326 -6.45 -21.37 -29.54
CA THR A 326 -6.85 -22.75 -29.21
C THR A 326 -8.31 -23.00 -29.58
N THR A 327 -8.61 -24.19 -30.11
CA THR A 327 -9.97 -24.64 -30.42
C THR A 327 -10.34 -25.86 -29.58
N GLU A 328 -11.27 -25.68 -28.64
CA GLU A 328 -11.60 -26.68 -27.62
C GLU A 328 -12.31 -27.91 -28.20
N GLY A 329 -13.17 -27.70 -29.20
CA GLY A 329 -13.99 -28.73 -29.83
C GLY A 329 -13.26 -29.51 -30.92
N SER A 330 -12.35 -28.86 -31.67
CA SER A 330 -11.55 -29.52 -32.70
C SER A 330 -10.12 -29.89 -32.28
N GLY A 331 -9.67 -29.47 -31.10
CA GLY A 331 -8.38 -29.88 -30.53
C GLY A 331 -7.15 -29.32 -31.24
N LYS A 332 -7.26 -28.14 -31.87
CA LYS A 332 -6.19 -27.52 -32.66
C LYS A 332 -5.66 -26.25 -32.02
N LEU A 333 -4.36 -26.03 -32.19
CA LEU A 333 -3.77 -24.70 -32.16
C LEU A 333 -3.77 -24.15 -33.60
N LEU A 334 -4.25 -22.91 -33.75
CA LEU A 334 -4.26 -22.15 -35.00
C LEU A 334 -3.31 -20.96 -34.86
N ARG A 335 -2.66 -20.56 -35.95
CA ARG A 335 -1.81 -19.36 -36.01
C ARG A 335 -2.27 -18.42 -37.11
N PHE A 336 -2.41 -17.14 -36.79
CA PHE A 336 -2.84 -16.08 -37.69
C PHE A 336 -1.79 -14.98 -37.80
N ASP A 337 -1.71 -14.34 -38.97
CA ASP A 337 -0.99 -13.09 -39.18
C ASP A 337 -1.83 -11.90 -38.70
N ALA A 338 -1.25 -11.04 -37.85
CA ALA A 338 -2.00 -9.97 -37.16
C ALA A 338 -2.46 -8.82 -38.07
N ASN A 339 -1.76 -8.63 -39.20
CA ASN A 339 -2.01 -7.57 -40.17
C ASN A 339 -3.07 -7.96 -41.21
N SER A 340 -2.88 -9.09 -41.87
CA SER A 340 -3.71 -9.60 -42.96
C SER A 340 -4.89 -10.46 -42.49
N ALA A 341 -4.88 -10.88 -41.22
CA ALA A 341 -5.80 -11.84 -40.63
C ALA A 341 -5.82 -13.24 -41.30
N ALA A 342 -4.80 -13.57 -42.09
CA ALA A 342 -4.67 -14.87 -42.75
C ALA A 342 -4.25 -15.97 -41.76
N LEU A 343 -4.78 -17.18 -41.93
CA LEU A 343 -4.33 -18.39 -41.22
C LEU A 343 -2.96 -18.84 -41.80
N THR A 344 -1.92 -18.84 -40.97
CA THR A 344 -0.52 -19.13 -41.35
C THR A 344 0.04 -20.44 -40.78
N GLY A 345 -0.80 -21.21 -40.07
CA GLY A 345 -0.41 -22.52 -39.54
C GLY A 345 -1.49 -23.15 -38.66
N SER A 346 -1.43 -24.47 -38.51
CA SER A 346 -2.23 -25.22 -37.55
C SER A 346 -1.50 -26.49 -37.12
N VAL A 347 -1.74 -26.93 -35.87
CA VAL A 347 -1.28 -28.23 -35.34
C VAL A 347 -2.38 -28.85 -34.47
N ASP A 348 -2.53 -30.17 -34.55
CA ASP A 348 -3.43 -30.96 -33.71
C ASP A 348 -2.77 -31.31 -32.37
N LEU A 349 -3.43 -30.95 -31.25
CA LEU A 349 -2.96 -31.20 -29.87
C LEU A 349 -3.94 -32.07 -29.06
N GLY A 350 -5.04 -32.51 -29.69
CA GLY A 350 -6.07 -33.35 -29.08
C GLY A 350 -7.14 -32.58 -28.31
N ALA A 351 -8.16 -33.32 -27.86
CA ALA A 351 -9.38 -32.75 -27.28
C ALA A 351 -9.16 -31.91 -26.01
N SER A 352 -10.09 -30.99 -25.75
CA SER A 352 -10.20 -30.23 -24.49
C SER A 352 -9.00 -29.34 -24.13
N ILE A 353 -8.11 -29.03 -25.08
CA ILE A 353 -7.24 -27.85 -24.96
C ILE A 353 -8.09 -26.59 -24.83
N ARG A 354 -7.69 -25.62 -24.00
CA ARG A 354 -8.51 -24.42 -23.79
C ARG A 354 -7.70 -23.17 -23.59
N HIS A 355 -6.94 -23.08 -22.51
CA HIS A 355 -6.19 -21.87 -22.18
C HIS A 355 -4.82 -21.88 -22.84
N LEU A 356 -4.31 -20.69 -23.11
CA LEU A 356 -3.12 -20.46 -23.93
C LEU A 356 -2.29 -19.35 -23.30
N SER A 357 -0.97 -19.51 -23.24
CA SER A 357 -0.05 -18.42 -22.97
C SER A 357 1.18 -18.49 -23.87
N ILE A 358 1.91 -17.37 -23.96
CA ILE A 358 3.17 -17.24 -24.70
C ILE A 358 4.26 -16.63 -23.82
N SER A 359 5.48 -17.15 -23.93
CA SER A 359 6.65 -16.68 -23.18
C SER A 359 7.06 -15.25 -23.56
N GLY A 360 7.77 -14.54 -22.67
CA GLY A 360 8.16 -13.14 -22.85
C GLY A 360 9.13 -12.87 -24.00
N ASP A 361 9.78 -13.92 -24.54
CA ASP A 361 10.61 -13.89 -25.74
C ASP A 361 9.84 -14.28 -27.03
N GLY A 362 8.56 -14.69 -26.91
CA GLY A 362 7.73 -15.17 -27.99
C GLY A 362 8.06 -16.56 -28.52
N SER A 363 8.99 -17.32 -27.94
CA SER A 363 9.48 -18.58 -28.53
C SER A 363 8.59 -19.80 -28.24
N GLN A 364 7.89 -19.82 -27.10
CA GLN A 364 7.13 -20.98 -26.63
C GLN A 364 5.70 -20.61 -26.22
N LEU A 365 4.77 -21.46 -26.63
CA LEU A 365 3.36 -21.44 -26.26
C LEU A 365 3.10 -22.53 -25.23
N TYR A 366 2.27 -22.24 -24.24
CA TYR A 366 1.86 -23.17 -23.20
C TYR A 366 0.34 -23.34 -23.26
N ILE A 367 -0.12 -24.55 -23.54
CA ILE A 367 -1.51 -24.88 -23.81
C ILE A 367 -2.03 -25.81 -22.71
N SER A 368 -2.89 -25.28 -21.83
CA SER A 368 -3.53 -26.10 -20.79
C SER A 368 -4.65 -26.95 -21.38
N ARG A 369 -4.63 -28.26 -21.10
CA ARG A 369 -5.82 -29.12 -21.30
C ARG A 369 -6.78 -28.87 -20.14
N PHE A 370 -7.96 -28.34 -20.44
CA PHE A 370 -8.97 -28.01 -19.44
C PHE A 370 -9.50 -29.26 -18.74
N ILE A 371 -9.86 -30.29 -19.50
CA ILE A 371 -10.23 -31.59 -18.92
C ILE A 371 -8.99 -32.47 -18.93
N THR A 372 -8.57 -32.90 -17.74
CA THR A 372 -7.47 -33.85 -17.57
C THR A 372 -7.83 -35.21 -18.16
N PRO A 373 -6.93 -35.88 -18.91
CA PRO A 373 -7.18 -37.24 -19.40
C PRO A 373 -7.36 -38.22 -18.23
N PRO A 374 -8.38 -39.11 -18.24
CA PRO A 374 -8.58 -40.06 -17.15
C PRO A 374 -7.38 -40.99 -16.97
N VAL A 375 -6.95 -41.19 -15.71
CA VAL A 375 -5.82 -42.11 -15.43
C VAL A 375 -6.24 -43.58 -15.61
N PRO A 376 -5.32 -44.50 -15.92
CA PRO A 376 -5.63 -45.93 -15.99
C PRO A 376 -6.30 -46.41 -14.69
N GLY A 377 -7.45 -47.08 -14.81
CA GLY A 377 -8.22 -47.56 -13.66
C GLY A 377 -9.03 -46.50 -12.91
N GLU A 378 -9.12 -45.25 -13.37
CA GLU A 378 -9.88 -44.18 -12.69
C GLU A 378 -11.36 -44.54 -12.46
N ALA A 379 -11.99 -45.20 -13.43
CA ALA A 379 -13.36 -45.72 -13.36
C ALA A 379 -13.52 -46.97 -12.46
N THR A 380 -12.52 -47.29 -11.63
CA THR A 380 -12.49 -48.48 -10.76
C THR A 380 -12.18 -48.11 -9.30
N ALA A 381 -12.05 -49.15 -8.46
CA ALA A 381 -11.57 -49.03 -7.08
C ALA A 381 -10.11 -48.51 -6.99
N THR A 382 -9.30 -48.69 -8.04
CA THR A 382 -7.84 -48.48 -8.01
C THR A 382 -7.33 -47.59 -9.16
N PRO A 383 -7.47 -46.26 -9.08
CA PRO A 383 -6.86 -45.32 -10.03
C PRO A 383 -5.33 -45.34 -9.96
N GLN A 384 -4.65 -45.44 -11.10
CA GLN A 384 -3.19 -45.43 -11.20
C GLN A 384 -2.64 -44.00 -11.33
N ILE A 385 -2.57 -43.30 -10.20
CA ILE A 385 -2.27 -41.86 -10.16
C ILE A 385 -0.87 -41.44 -10.64
N GLU A 386 0.10 -42.36 -10.69
CA GLU A 386 1.44 -42.10 -11.24
C GLU A 386 1.52 -42.36 -12.75
N SER A 387 0.45 -42.93 -13.35
CA SER A 387 0.38 -43.27 -14.78
C SER A 387 -0.23 -42.14 -15.63
N GLY A 388 -0.27 -40.90 -15.12
CA GLY A 388 -0.84 -39.74 -15.80
C GLY A 388 -0.98 -38.53 -14.88
N GLY A 389 -1.67 -37.49 -15.37
CA GLY A 389 -1.87 -36.24 -14.65
C GLY A 389 -2.49 -35.19 -15.57
N ALA A 390 -2.66 -33.96 -15.08
CA ALA A 390 -3.08 -32.86 -15.95
C ALA A 390 -1.95 -32.38 -16.86
N GLU A 391 -2.28 -31.76 -17.98
CA GLU A 391 -1.33 -31.51 -19.06
C GLU A 391 -1.27 -30.03 -19.44
N VAL A 392 -0.04 -29.48 -19.46
CA VAL A 392 0.30 -28.24 -20.16
C VAL A 392 1.22 -28.60 -21.32
N ILE A 393 0.70 -28.54 -22.55
CA ILE A 393 1.44 -28.88 -23.77
C ILE A 393 2.26 -27.65 -24.18
N VAL A 394 3.55 -27.84 -24.42
CA VAL A 394 4.46 -26.77 -24.84
C VAL A 394 4.72 -26.89 -26.33
N VAL A 395 4.53 -25.80 -27.08
CA VAL A 395 4.66 -25.75 -28.54
C VAL A 395 5.59 -24.60 -28.94
N ASN A 396 6.51 -24.84 -29.87
CA ASN A 396 7.33 -23.78 -30.44
C ASN A 396 6.48 -22.90 -31.38
N SER A 397 6.51 -21.58 -31.16
CA SER A 397 5.63 -20.63 -31.85
C SER A 397 5.93 -20.47 -33.36
N ALA A 398 7.18 -20.67 -33.76
CA ALA A 398 7.68 -20.41 -35.10
C ALA A 398 7.37 -21.56 -36.08
N ASN A 399 7.42 -22.81 -35.63
CA ASN A 399 7.17 -24.00 -36.47
C ASN A 399 5.93 -24.82 -36.06
N LEU A 400 5.27 -24.49 -34.94
CA LEU A 400 4.14 -25.23 -34.34
C LEU A 400 4.45 -26.68 -33.92
N SER A 401 5.72 -27.07 -33.73
CA SER A 401 6.07 -28.39 -33.19
C SER A 401 5.88 -28.45 -31.68
N VAL A 402 5.25 -29.52 -31.17
CA VAL A 402 5.25 -29.86 -29.74
C VAL A 402 6.70 -30.08 -29.27
N VAL A 403 7.07 -29.40 -28.19
CA VAL A 403 8.39 -29.49 -27.54
C VAL A 403 8.35 -30.52 -26.42
N GLN A 404 7.31 -30.46 -25.58
CA GLN A 404 7.08 -31.34 -24.44
C GLN A 404 5.62 -31.26 -23.97
N THR A 405 5.18 -32.21 -23.17
CA THR A 405 3.95 -32.08 -22.35
C THR A 405 4.37 -32.09 -20.89
N ILE A 406 4.08 -31.00 -20.17
CA ILE A 406 4.35 -30.88 -18.74
C ILE A 406 3.18 -31.50 -17.98
N THR A 407 3.46 -32.55 -17.22
CA THR A 407 2.47 -33.20 -16.36
C THR A 407 2.41 -32.53 -14.99
N LEU A 408 1.21 -32.12 -14.56
CA LEU A 408 0.92 -31.79 -13.17
C LEU A 408 0.34 -33.04 -12.50
N ARG A 409 1.06 -33.64 -11.54
CA ARG A 409 0.73 -34.98 -11.03
C ARG A 409 -0.53 -34.98 -10.15
N ALA A 410 -1.16 -36.13 -9.95
CA ALA A 410 -2.17 -36.20 -8.90
C ALA A 410 -1.52 -36.02 -7.51
N SER A 411 -2.25 -35.42 -6.59
CA SER A 411 -1.83 -35.25 -5.20
C SER A 411 -2.08 -36.53 -4.40
N ASP A 412 -1.05 -36.95 -3.67
CA ASP A 412 -1.04 -38.04 -2.69
C ASP A 412 -1.13 -37.54 -1.23
N ARG A 413 -0.96 -36.22 -0.99
CA ARG A 413 -1.15 -35.56 0.32
C ARG A 413 -2.46 -36.00 0.97
N PRO A 414 -2.46 -36.47 2.24
CA PRO A 414 -3.67 -36.92 2.93
C PRO A 414 -4.81 -35.88 2.93
N ASP A 415 -6.05 -36.37 2.91
CA ASP A 415 -7.23 -35.51 3.06
C ASP A 415 -7.30 -34.97 4.50
N ALA A 416 -7.03 -33.68 4.63
CA ALA A 416 -7.11 -32.86 5.83
C ALA A 416 -7.80 -31.53 5.50
N GLU A 417 -7.88 -30.61 6.45
CA GLU A 417 -8.43 -29.26 6.26
C GLU A 417 -7.64 -28.50 5.18
N HIS A 418 -6.32 -28.35 5.33
CA HIS A 418 -5.48 -27.56 4.42
C HIS A 418 -4.75 -28.38 3.32
N SER A 419 -5.14 -29.63 3.07
CA SER A 419 -4.57 -30.46 2.00
C SER A 419 -5.50 -31.58 1.56
N GLY A 420 -5.43 -32.00 0.30
CA GLY A 420 -6.18 -33.16 -0.17
C GLY A 420 -5.49 -33.98 -1.25
N ARG A 421 -5.98 -35.23 -1.42
CA ARG A 421 -5.68 -36.07 -2.58
C ARG A 421 -6.48 -35.63 -3.79
N GLY A 422 -6.03 -36.05 -4.97
CA GLY A 422 -6.80 -35.89 -6.21
C GLY A 422 -6.01 -35.37 -7.39
N ILE A 423 -6.61 -35.41 -8.56
CA ILE A 423 -5.97 -35.01 -9.82
C ILE A 423 -6.30 -33.55 -10.15
N PRO A 424 -5.31 -32.70 -10.52
CA PRO A 424 -5.60 -31.37 -11.06
C PRO A 424 -6.54 -31.49 -12.27
N ASN A 425 -7.51 -30.60 -12.38
CA ASN A 425 -8.50 -30.59 -13.44
C ASN A 425 -9.12 -29.20 -13.60
N TYR A 426 -9.75 -28.92 -14.75
CA TYR A 426 -10.25 -27.59 -15.13
C TYR A 426 -9.15 -26.53 -15.05
N LEU A 427 -8.01 -26.82 -15.70
CA LEU A 427 -6.83 -25.95 -15.71
C LEU A 427 -7.13 -24.62 -16.42
N GLY A 428 -6.84 -23.52 -15.75
CA GLY A 428 -6.72 -22.18 -16.33
C GLY A 428 -5.42 -22.00 -17.13
N PRO A 429 -5.05 -20.76 -17.50
CA PRO A 429 -3.83 -20.50 -18.26
C PRO A 429 -2.57 -20.77 -17.43
N ALA A 430 -1.48 -21.18 -18.10
CA ALA A 430 -0.16 -21.18 -17.48
C ALA A 430 0.39 -19.76 -17.42
N VAL A 431 0.31 -19.12 -16.25
CA VAL A 431 0.67 -17.72 -16.04
C VAL A 431 2.17 -17.62 -15.77
N ILE A 432 2.91 -17.18 -16.78
CA ILE A 432 4.38 -17.12 -16.78
C ILE A 432 4.84 -15.87 -16.00
N ALA A 433 5.86 -16.05 -15.15
CA ALA A 433 6.46 -14.99 -14.37
C ALA A 433 7.23 -13.99 -15.25
N PRO A 434 7.28 -12.69 -14.87
CA PRO A 434 8.14 -11.69 -15.51
C PRO A 434 9.64 -12.03 -15.59
N ASP A 435 10.12 -13.01 -14.81
CA ASP A 435 11.50 -13.54 -14.89
C ASP A 435 11.70 -14.60 -16.00
N GLY A 436 10.62 -15.10 -16.61
CA GLY A 436 10.65 -16.16 -17.63
C GLY A 436 11.02 -17.57 -17.13
N LEU A 437 11.22 -17.76 -15.82
CA LEU A 437 11.75 -19.00 -15.23
C LEU A 437 10.68 -19.87 -14.54
N ARG A 438 9.49 -19.31 -14.28
CA ARG A 438 8.39 -19.96 -13.55
C ARG A 438 7.07 -19.73 -14.28
N ALA A 439 6.15 -20.69 -14.18
CA ALA A 439 4.74 -20.45 -14.48
C ALA A 439 3.85 -21.06 -13.39
N TRP A 440 2.71 -20.43 -13.11
CA TRP A 440 1.69 -20.99 -12.22
C TRP A 440 0.43 -21.36 -13.00
N VAL A 441 -0.16 -22.50 -12.68
CA VAL A 441 -1.39 -23.00 -13.31
C VAL A 441 -2.48 -23.08 -12.23
N PRO A 442 -3.46 -22.17 -12.23
CA PRO A 442 -4.64 -22.27 -11.36
C PRO A 442 -5.57 -23.37 -11.89
N SER A 443 -6.15 -24.17 -11.01
CA SER A 443 -7.14 -25.18 -11.35
C SER A 443 -7.99 -25.58 -10.14
N LYS A 444 -8.88 -26.57 -10.32
CA LYS A 444 -9.35 -27.39 -9.19
C LYS A 444 -8.55 -28.70 -9.11
N GLN A 445 -8.79 -29.47 -8.06
CA GLN A 445 -8.25 -30.81 -7.86
C GLN A 445 -9.39 -31.75 -7.45
N ASP A 446 -9.70 -32.75 -8.27
CA ASP A 446 -10.80 -33.69 -8.05
C ASP A 446 -10.31 -34.94 -7.31
N ASN A 447 -10.93 -35.29 -6.19
CA ASN A 447 -10.47 -36.42 -5.38
C ASN A 447 -10.89 -37.78 -5.94
N ILE A 448 -10.16 -38.24 -6.96
CA ILE A 448 -10.34 -39.56 -7.56
C ILE A 448 -9.95 -40.72 -6.62
N LEU A 449 -9.34 -40.48 -5.45
CA LEU A 449 -8.92 -41.54 -4.51
C LEU A 449 -9.89 -41.76 -3.33
N ARG A 450 -10.82 -40.82 -3.09
CA ARG A 450 -11.85 -40.94 -2.05
C ARG A 450 -13.08 -41.70 -2.57
N GLY A 451 -13.72 -42.48 -1.70
CA GLY A 451 -15.04 -43.06 -1.95
C GLY A 451 -15.24 -44.42 -1.27
N VAL A 452 -16.50 -44.78 -1.00
CA VAL A 452 -16.87 -46.06 -0.34
C VAL A 452 -16.31 -47.28 -1.07
N LEU A 453 -16.21 -47.22 -2.41
CA LEU A 453 -15.64 -48.28 -3.25
C LEU A 453 -14.14 -48.14 -3.53
N ARG A 454 -13.44 -47.18 -2.91
CA ARG A 454 -11.99 -46.92 -3.08
C ARG A 454 -11.24 -47.01 -1.75
N ASP A 455 -11.53 -46.12 -0.82
CA ASP A 455 -10.89 -46.03 0.51
C ASP A 455 -11.86 -46.28 1.68
N GLY A 456 -13.08 -46.74 1.38
CA GLY A 456 -14.12 -47.07 2.36
C GLY A 456 -14.79 -45.84 3.00
N ARG A 457 -14.49 -44.62 2.54
CA ARG A 457 -14.97 -43.38 3.16
C ARG A 457 -15.89 -42.60 2.23
N ASN A 458 -16.89 -41.93 2.80
CA ASN A 458 -17.70 -40.97 2.05
C ASN A 458 -16.86 -39.77 1.58
N LEU A 459 -17.25 -39.23 0.43
CA LEU A 459 -16.89 -37.88 0.01
C LEU A 459 -17.56 -36.86 0.94
N THR A 460 -16.85 -35.78 1.25
CA THR A 460 -17.31 -34.61 2.01
C THR A 460 -16.99 -33.34 1.23
N PHE A 461 -17.55 -32.18 1.57
CA PHE A 461 -17.22 -30.93 0.86
C PHE A 461 -15.69 -30.70 0.82
N GLU A 462 -15.02 -30.84 1.97
CA GLU A 462 -13.56 -30.84 2.12
C GLU A 462 -12.81 -31.84 1.21
N SER A 463 -13.34 -33.06 1.06
CA SER A 463 -12.62 -34.16 0.40
C SER A 463 -13.08 -34.46 -1.03
N THR A 464 -13.94 -33.63 -1.63
CA THR A 464 -14.44 -33.87 -3.01
C THR A 464 -13.66 -33.08 -4.05
N VAL A 465 -13.53 -31.77 -3.85
CA VAL A 465 -12.81 -30.84 -4.74
C VAL A 465 -12.04 -29.84 -3.89
N ARG A 466 -10.76 -29.63 -4.22
CA ARG A 466 -9.94 -28.53 -3.67
C ARG A 466 -9.60 -27.53 -4.77
N SER A 467 -9.39 -26.27 -4.40
CA SER A 467 -8.88 -25.23 -5.30
C SER A 467 -7.36 -25.22 -5.20
N ILE A 468 -6.61 -25.22 -6.31
CA ILE A 468 -5.15 -25.32 -6.27
C ILE A 468 -4.49 -24.38 -7.27
N THR A 469 -3.24 -24.00 -6.99
CA THR A 469 -2.35 -23.40 -7.99
C THR A 469 -1.03 -24.16 -8.01
N SER A 470 -0.70 -24.75 -9.17
CA SER A 470 0.48 -25.60 -9.36
C SER A 470 1.65 -24.79 -9.94
N LEU A 471 2.86 -24.94 -9.40
CA LEU A 471 4.06 -24.26 -9.90
C LEU A 471 4.80 -25.15 -10.91
N ILE A 472 5.17 -24.58 -12.06
CA ILE A 472 6.04 -25.18 -13.08
C ILE A 472 7.40 -24.45 -13.07
N ASN A 473 8.48 -25.23 -13.07
CA ASN A 473 9.82 -24.74 -13.40
C ASN A 473 10.02 -24.78 -14.92
N LEU A 474 10.15 -23.61 -15.57
CA LEU A 474 10.24 -23.51 -17.02
C LEU A 474 11.61 -23.91 -17.58
N ALA A 475 12.65 -23.92 -16.75
CA ALA A 475 13.98 -24.37 -17.17
C ALA A 475 14.10 -25.90 -17.25
N THR A 476 13.25 -26.65 -16.53
CA THR A 476 13.21 -28.12 -16.54
C THR A 476 11.98 -28.72 -17.22
N GLY A 477 10.91 -27.95 -17.41
CA GLY A 477 9.66 -28.46 -17.97
C GLY A 477 8.87 -29.35 -16.99
N THR A 478 9.01 -29.11 -15.68
CA THR A 478 8.45 -29.99 -14.64
C THR A 478 7.68 -29.22 -13.57
N GLU A 479 6.68 -29.85 -12.96
CA GLU A 479 6.02 -29.32 -11.75
C GLU A 479 6.97 -29.32 -10.54
N ASP A 480 6.99 -28.22 -9.80
CA ASP A 480 7.47 -28.16 -8.42
C ASP A 480 6.32 -28.55 -7.49
N TYR A 481 5.99 -29.86 -7.48
CA TYR A 481 4.85 -30.39 -6.71
C TYR A 481 4.87 -30.04 -5.21
N PRO A 482 6.02 -29.97 -4.51
CA PRO A 482 6.08 -29.44 -3.14
C PRO A 482 5.53 -28.01 -3.02
N ALA A 483 5.76 -27.15 -4.02
CA ALA A 483 5.27 -25.77 -4.05
C ALA A 483 3.80 -25.60 -4.47
N ARG A 484 3.09 -26.67 -4.86
CA ARG A 484 1.65 -26.59 -5.16
C ARG A 484 0.89 -26.07 -3.93
N LEU A 485 0.19 -24.96 -4.13
CA LEU A 485 -0.69 -24.34 -3.15
C LEU A 485 -2.09 -24.95 -3.22
N ASP A 486 -2.69 -25.12 -2.03
CA ASP A 486 -4.09 -25.49 -1.83
C ASP A 486 -4.79 -24.25 -1.26
N HIS A 487 -5.76 -23.71 -2.00
CA HIS A 487 -6.53 -22.55 -1.60
C HIS A 487 -7.77 -23.04 -0.85
N ASP A 488 -7.60 -23.22 0.46
CA ASP A 488 -8.64 -23.81 1.29
C ASP A 488 -9.99 -23.10 1.14
N ASN A 489 -11.05 -23.91 1.12
CA ASN A 489 -12.46 -23.56 1.00
C ASN A 489 -12.80 -22.56 -0.14
N ALA A 490 -11.97 -22.47 -1.18
CA ALA A 490 -12.08 -21.47 -2.24
C ALA A 490 -12.86 -21.90 -3.52
N GLY A 491 -13.22 -23.19 -3.64
CA GLY A 491 -13.93 -23.73 -4.80
C GLY A 491 -13.01 -24.07 -5.99
N ILE A 492 -12.79 -23.12 -6.90
CA ILE A 492 -11.91 -23.26 -8.06
C ILE A 492 -11.07 -22.00 -8.27
N ALA A 493 -9.77 -22.19 -8.53
CA ALA A 493 -8.87 -21.16 -9.01
C ALA A 493 -9.02 -21.10 -10.55
N THR A 494 -9.49 -19.98 -11.08
CA THR A 494 -9.90 -19.85 -12.49
C THR A 494 -8.82 -19.23 -13.37
N THR A 495 -8.12 -18.23 -12.85
CA THR A 495 -7.07 -17.48 -13.53
C THR A 495 -6.10 -16.89 -12.51
N ALA A 496 -4.96 -16.40 -12.98
CA ALA A 496 -3.99 -15.69 -12.15
C ALA A 496 -3.27 -14.58 -12.94
N LEU A 497 -2.64 -13.66 -12.23
CA LEU A 497 -1.80 -12.61 -12.80
C LEU A 497 -0.61 -12.34 -11.88
N PHE A 498 0.57 -12.14 -12.45
CA PHE A 498 1.70 -11.56 -11.72
C PHE A 498 1.63 -10.04 -11.66
N ASP A 499 2.14 -9.46 -10.57
CA ASP A 499 2.56 -8.06 -10.58
C ASP A 499 3.72 -7.82 -11.57
N HIS A 500 4.04 -6.56 -11.86
CA HIS A 500 5.09 -6.19 -12.82
C HIS A 500 6.50 -6.74 -12.50
N SER A 501 6.81 -6.97 -11.23
CA SER A 501 8.10 -7.50 -10.77
C SER A 501 8.14 -9.03 -10.59
N GLY A 502 6.99 -9.70 -10.54
CA GLY A 502 6.92 -11.14 -10.28
C GLY A 502 7.18 -11.54 -8.82
N ASN A 503 7.00 -10.60 -7.88
CA ASN A 503 7.03 -10.81 -6.43
C ASN A 503 5.68 -11.32 -5.91
N TYR A 504 4.58 -10.82 -6.46
CA TYR A 504 3.22 -11.23 -6.11
C TYR A 504 2.51 -11.94 -7.26
N LEU A 505 1.81 -13.01 -6.94
CA LEU A 505 0.82 -13.66 -7.81
C LEU A 505 -0.57 -13.45 -7.22
N PHE A 506 -1.48 -12.90 -8.02
CA PHE A 506 -2.90 -12.76 -7.72
C PHE A 506 -3.64 -13.94 -8.34
N VAL A 507 -4.45 -14.68 -7.57
CA VAL A 507 -5.24 -15.82 -8.05
C VAL A 507 -6.73 -15.57 -7.82
N ALA A 508 -7.53 -15.68 -8.88
CA ALA A 508 -8.98 -15.53 -8.82
C ALA A 508 -9.64 -16.80 -8.26
N LEU A 509 -10.37 -16.65 -7.15
CA LEU A 509 -11.04 -17.72 -6.43
C LEU A 509 -12.56 -17.58 -6.57
N GLU A 510 -13.14 -18.34 -7.51
CA GLU A 510 -14.51 -18.16 -7.96
C GLU A 510 -15.54 -18.46 -6.86
N GLY A 511 -15.30 -19.53 -6.09
CA GLY A 511 -16.24 -20.05 -5.10
C GLY A 511 -16.34 -19.18 -3.85
N SER A 512 -15.20 -18.77 -3.28
CA SER A 512 -15.17 -17.90 -2.09
C SER A 512 -15.37 -16.42 -2.40
N ARG A 513 -15.33 -16.01 -3.68
CA ARG A 513 -15.48 -14.62 -4.16
C ARG A 513 -14.32 -13.72 -3.76
N GLU A 514 -13.12 -14.25 -3.95
CA GLU A 514 -11.88 -13.66 -3.46
C GLU A 514 -10.79 -13.60 -4.54
N VAL A 515 -9.80 -12.73 -4.33
CA VAL A 515 -8.50 -12.82 -4.98
C VAL A 515 -7.46 -13.14 -3.91
N ALA A 516 -6.81 -14.29 -3.99
CA ALA A 516 -5.68 -14.62 -3.12
C ALA A 516 -4.43 -13.89 -3.59
N VAL A 517 -3.69 -13.29 -2.64
CA VAL A 517 -2.42 -12.60 -2.89
C VAL A 517 -1.29 -13.46 -2.35
N ILE A 518 -0.46 -13.99 -3.24
CA ILE A 518 0.58 -14.98 -2.95
C ILE A 518 1.94 -14.33 -3.14
N ASP A 519 2.85 -14.51 -2.19
CA ASP A 519 4.27 -14.24 -2.38
C ASP A 519 4.88 -15.36 -3.22
N ALA A 520 5.26 -15.01 -4.46
CA ALA A 520 5.68 -15.98 -5.46
C ALA A 520 7.10 -16.53 -5.24
N TYR A 521 7.89 -15.92 -4.36
CA TYR A 521 9.22 -16.41 -3.97
C TYR A 521 9.14 -17.24 -2.68
N ALA A 522 8.38 -16.77 -1.67
CA ALA A 522 8.12 -17.51 -0.44
C ALA A 522 7.15 -18.70 -0.62
N ARG A 523 6.43 -18.76 -1.74
CA ARG A 523 5.43 -19.81 -2.07
C ARG A 523 4.33 -19.89 -1.01
N ALA A 524 3.79 -18.73 -0.63
CA ALA A 524 2.84 -18.63 0.47
C ALA A 524 1.73 -17.60 0.16
N GLU A 525 0.48 -17.97 0.39
CA GLU A 525 -0.63 -17.01 0.45
C GLU A 525 -0.40 -16.04 1.62
N ARG A 526 -0.55 -14.73 1.36
CA ARG A 526 -0.32 -13.67 2.35
C ARG A 526 -1.62 -13.14 2.93
N PHE A 527 -2.63 -12.96 2.08
CA PHE A 527 -3.99 -12.56 2.43
C PHE A 527 -4.92 -12.78 1.23
N ARG A 528 -6.23 -12.61 1.44
CA ARG A 528 -7.24 -12.59 0.38
C ARG A 528 -7.97 -11.25 0.34
N ILE A 529 -8.38 -10.83 -0.85
CA ILE A 529 -9.19 -9.64 -1.10
C ILE A 529 -10.60 -10.10 -1.48
N ASN A 530 -11.62 -9.73 -0.71
CA ASN A 530 -13.00 -10.05 -1.07
C ASN A 530 -13.48 -9.14 -2.22
N VAL A 531 -14.06 -9.72 -3.28
CA VAL A 531 -14.54 -9.00 -4.46
C VAL A 531 -16.06 -9.10 -4.66
N GLY A 532 -16.81 -9.68 -3.71
CA GLY A 532 -18.28 -9.67 -3.64
C GLY A 532 -19.05 -10.44 -4.74
N ARG A 533 -18.37 -10.84 -5.81
CA ARG A 533 -18.83 -11.61 -6.97
C ARG A 533 -17.83 -12.72 -7.30
N ALA A 534 -18.14 -13.56 -8.27
CA ALA A 534 -17.30 -14.69 -8.68
C ALA A 534 -16.23 -14.22 -9.70
N PRO A 535 -14.93 -14.10 -9.35
CA PRO A 535 -13.90 -13.67 -10.29
C PRO A 535 -13.48 -14.81 -11.24
N GLN A 536 -13.33 -14.46 -12.53
CA GLN A 536 -12.96 -15.38 -13.62
C GLN A 536 -11.88 -14.83 -14.57
N GLY A 537 -11.50 -13.56 -14.40
CA GLY A 537 -10.57 -12.80 -15.24
C GLY A 537 -9.64 -11.96 -14.37
#